data_AF-A0A937F324-F1
#
_entry.id   AF-A0A937F324-F1
#
_cell.length_a   1.000
_cell.length_b   1.000
_cell.length_c   1.000
_cell.angle_alpha   90.00
_cell.angle_beta   90.00
_cell.angle_gamma   90.00
#
_symmetry.space_group_name_H-M   'P 1'
#
loop_
_entity.id
_entity.type
_entity.pdbx_description
1 polymer ?
#
loop_
_entity_poly.entity_id
_entity_poly.type
_entity_poly.pdbx_seq_one_letter_code
_entity_poly.pdbx_strand_id
1 'polypeptide(L)'
;MKLLKLVFVICLITIGVNHFKLGKSSAKAGSSGFVAVTNPEGFNPAQVVVLGPNCSSAAGQRTRALIAQLAQARVPYVQASNFSVTASADVQGLYRLQEVMQGDAPIVFVNGKAKANPQMQEVMAEYGRVAHR
;
A
#
# COMPACT_ATOMS: atom_id res chain seq x y z
N MET A 1 -31.51 30.85 47.03
CA MET A 1 -30.82 29.57 46.75
C MET A 1 -31.11 29.18 45.29
N LYS A 2 -30.62 29.79 44.20
CA LYS A 2 -29.38 30.53 43.87
C LYS A 2 -28.08 29.72 43.79
N LEU A 3 -28.16 28.41 43.52
CA LEU A 3 -26.97 27.57 43.28
C LEU A 3 -27.15 26.45 42.23
N LEU A 4 -28.21 26.52 41.40
CA LEU A 4 -28.54 25.43 40.45
C LEU A 4 -28.55 25.84 38.96
N LYS A 5 -28.11 27.06 38.61
CA LYS A 5 -28.10 27.53 37.21
C LYS A 5 -26.72 27.99 36.70
N LEU A 6 -25.69 27.92 37.54
CA LEU A 6 -24.34 28.40 37.20
C LEU A 6 -23.41 27.31 36.65
N VAL A 7 -23.83 26.04 36.66
CA VAL A 7 -23.01 24.92 36.15
C VAL A 7 -23.36 24.60 34.67
N PHE A 8 -24.51 25.05 34.18
CA PHE A 8 -24.96 24.78 32.81
C PHE A 8 -24.39 25.74 31.75
N VAL A 9 -23.74 26.84 32.15
CA VAL A 9 -23.24 27.89 31.24
C VAL A 9 -21.72 27.77 30.97
N ILE A 10 -21.00 26.90 31.68
CA ILE A 10 -19.57 26.65 31.44
C ILE A 10 -19.34 25.45 30.50
N CYS A 11 -20.38 24.64 30.23
CA CYS A 11 -20.28 23.48 29.33
C CYS A 11 -20.48 23.80 27.84
N LEU A 12 -20.66 25.07 27.46
CA LEU A 12 -20.87 25.49 26.06
C LEU A 12 -19.75 26.39 25.49
N ILE A 13 -18.65 26.61 26.23
CA ILE A 13 -17.49 27.42 25.77
C ILE A 13 -16.25 26.55 25.43
N THR A 14 -16.33 25.22 25.55
CA THR A 14 -15.26 24.30 25.08
C THR A 14 -15.44 23.80 23.64
N ILE A 15 -16.45 24.27 22.91
CA ILE A 15 -16.73 23.86 21.52
C ILE A 15 -15.93 24.72 20.50
N GLY A 16 -15.23 25.77 20.94
CA GLY A 16 -14.65 26.79 20.05
C GLY A 16 -13.13 26.81 19.86
N VAL A 17 -12.33 25.92 20.48
CA VAL A 17 -10.86 25.95 20.36
C VAL A 17 -10.27 24.55 20.31
N ASN A 18 -10.40 23.85 19.17
CA ASN A 18 -9.32 22.98 18.69
C ASN A 18 -9.46 22.63 17.19
N HIS A 19 -9.57 23.65 16.34
CA HIS A 19 -9.23 23.52 14.92
C HIS A 19 -7.70 23.62 14.77
N PHE A 20 -6.94 22.65 15.29
CA PHE A 20 -5.54 22.48 14.91
C PHE A 20 -5.02 21.06 15.13
N LYS A 21 -4.80 20.38 14.00
CA LYS A 21 -3.83 19.30 13.72
C LYS A 21 -3.20 18.57 14.91
N LEU A 22 -3.62 17.31 15.09
CA LEU A 22 -2.72 16.16 15.15
C LEU A 22 -3.47 15.01 14.45
N GLY A 23 -3.17 14.63 13.20
CA GLY A 23 -1.82 14.21 12.84
C GLY A 23 -1.39 12.93 13.58
N LYS A 24 -2.29 12.23 14.28
CA LYS A 24 -2.04 10.84 14.68
C LYS A 24 -2.30 9.96 13.48
N SER A 25 -1.28 9.86 12.62
CA SER A 25 -1.01 8.58 11.97
C SER A 25 -0.98 7.55 13.08
N SER A 26 -2.09 6.82 13.24
CA SER A 26 -2.02 5.49 13.83
C SER A 26 -1.13 4.71 12.89
N ALA A 27 0.17 4.73 13.16
CA ALA A 27 1.05 3.62 12.87
C ALA A 27 0.61 2.45 13.77
N LYS A 28 -0.62 1.99 13.54
CA LYS A 28 -0.91 0.58 13.71
C LYS A 28 0.00 -0.07 12.69
N ALA A 29 0.94 -0.88 13.14
CA ALA A 29 1.62 -1.84 12.30
C ALA A 29 0.55 -2.81 11.75
N GLY A 30 -0.28 -2.32 10.84
CA GLY A 30 -1.21 -3.09 10.04
C GLY A 30 -0.37 -3.75 8.96
N SER A 31 -0.62 -5.02 8.69
CA SER A 31 -0.12 -5.65 7.49
C SER A 31 -0.34 -4.69 6.33
N SER A 32 0.69 -4.42 5.54
CA SER A 32 0.65 -3.53 4.37
C SER A 32 -0.33 -4.03 3.28
N GLY A 33 -1.11 -5.08 3.58
CA GLY A 33 -1.89 -5.90 2.66
C GLY A 33 -1.02 -6.78 1.74
N PHE A 34 0.30 -6.62 1.79
CA PHE A 34 1.23 -7.44 1.03
C PHE A 34 1.30 -8.83 1.63
N VAL A 35 1.00 -9.83 0.81
CA VAL A 35 1.06 -11.24 1.18
C VAL A 35 2.28 -11.88 0.54
N ALA A 36 2.95 -12.77 1.26
CA ALA A 36 4.02 -13.56 0.67
C ALA A 36 3.45 -14.39 -0.49
N VAL A 37 4.19 -14.46 -1.60
CA VAL A 37 3.78 -15.19 -2.80
C VAL A 37 4.97 -15.92 -3.39
N THR A 38 4.70 -16.88 -4.27
CA THR A 38 5.75 -17.40 -5.16
C THR A 38 6.19 -16.28 -6.09
N ASN A 39 7.49 -16.02 -6.16
CA ASN A 39 8.02 -14.99 -7.04
C ASN A 39 7.87 -15.40 -8.51
N PRO A 40 7.50 -14.46 -9.40
CA PRO A 40 7.61 -14.66 -10.84
C PRO A 40 9.05 -14.96 -11.28
N GLU A 41 9.21 -15.65 -12.41
CA GLU A 41 10.52 -15.89 -13.01
C GLU A 41 11.21 -14.58 -13.41
N GLY A 42 12.53 -14.51 -13.22
CA GLY A 42 13.32 -13.33 -13.54
C GLY A 42 13.15 -12.15 -12.58
N PHE A 43 12.40 -12.31 -11.47
CA PHE A 43 12.18 -11.27 -10.48
C PHE A 43 13.47 -10.93 -9.71
N ASN A 44 13.91 -9.66 -9.80
CA ASN A 44 14.99 -9.13 -8.98
C ASN A 44 14.43 -8.61 -7.64
N PRO A 45 14.80 -9.20 -6.48
CA PRO A 45 14.28 -8.79 -5.19
C PRO A 45 14.62 -7.35 -4.79
N ALA A 46 15.61 -6.72 -5.42
CA ALA A 46 15.98 -5.33 -5.16
C ALA A 46 15.08 -4.30 -5.85
N GLN A 47 14.15 -4.74 -6.71
CA GLN A 47 13.28 -3.88 -7.51
C GLN A 47 11.80 -4.09 -7.19
N VAL A 48 11.03 -3.01 -7.31
CA VAL A 48 9.56 -3.09 -7.32
C VAL A 48 9.10 -3.49 -8.70
N VAL A 49 8.32 -4.56 -8.83
CA VAL A 49 7.68 -4.91 -10.12
C VAL A 49 6.24 -4.48 -10.10
N VAL A 50 5.85 -3.72 -11.12
CA VAL A 50 4.48 -3.21 -11.31
C VAL A 50 3.88 -3.90 -12.52
N LEU A 51 2.93 -4.79 -12.29
CA LEU A 51 2.14 -5.42 -13.33
C LEU A 51 0.84 -4.63 -13.53
N GLY A 52 0.69 -4.02 -14.69
CA GLY A 52 -0.50 -3.24 -14.98
C GLY A 52 -0.50 -2.67 -16.39
N PRO A 53 -1.71 -2.39 -16.94
CA PRO A 53 -1.82 -1.90 -18.30
C PRO A 53 -1.26 -0.49 -18.45
N ASN A 54 -0.70 -0.17 -19.61
CA ASN A 54 -0.32 1.19 -19.97
C ASN A 54 -1.30 1.79 -20.99
N CYS A 55 -2.57 1.92 -20.61
CA CYS A 55 -3.63 2.47 -21.48
C CYS A 55 -4.42 3.59 -20.78
N SER A 56 -5.32 4.26 -21.50
CA SER A 56 -6.09 5.41 -20.98
C SER A 56 -7.17 5.04 -19.93
N SER A 57 -7.39 3.76 -19.68
CA SER A 57 -8.36 3.27 -18.69
C SER A 57 -8.01 3.70 -17.26
N ALA A 58 -8.97 3.62 -16.34
CA ALA A 58 -8.75 3.90 -14.92
C ALA A 58 -7.63 3.03 -14.31
N ALA A 59 -7.54 1.76 -14.70
CA ALA A 59 -6.45 0.87 -14.28
C ALA A 59 -5.08 1.35 -14.81
N GLY A 60 -5.02 1.79 -16.07
CA GLY A 60 -3.79 2.32 -16.65
C GLY A 60 -3.38 3.67 -16.07
N GLN A 61 -4.35 4.52 -15.73
CA GLN A 61 -4.10 5.77 -15.00
C GLN A 61 -3.50 5.50 -13.61
N ARG A 62 -4.07 4.55 -12.84
CA ARG A 62 -3.52 4.13 -11.54
C ARG A 62 -2.10 3.56 -11.67
N THR A 63 -1.88 2.72 -12.67
CA THR A 63 -0.55 2.14 -12.96
C THR A 63 0.48 3.23 -13.25
N ARG A 64 0.17 4.17 -14.15
CA ARG A 64 1.06 5.31 -14.46
C ARG A 64 1.30 6.21 -13.26
N ALA A 65 0.26 6.49 -12.47
CA ALA A 65 0.38 7.32 -11.28
C ALA A 65 1.30 6.71 -10.23
N LEU A 66 1.22 5.39 -10.01
CA LEU A 66 2.11 4.69 -9.09
C LEU A 66 3.56 4.68 -9.60
N ILE A 67 3.76 4.38 -10.89
CA ILE A 67 5.09 4.41 -11.53
C ILE A 67 5.73 5.79 -11.41
N ALA A 68 4.98 6.86 -11.66
CA ALA A 68 5.48 8.22 -11.53
C ALA A 68 5.93 8.52 -10.09
N GLN A 69 5.19 8.06 -9.09
CA GLN A 69 5.56 8.22 -7.68
C GLN A 69 6.83 7.43 -7.32
N LEU A 70 6.98 6.19 -7.81
CA LEU A 70 8.19 5.40 -7.63
C LEU A 70 9.42 6.09 -8.24
N ALA A 71 9.27 6.61 -9.46
CA ALA A 71 10.32 7.36 -10.15
C ALA A 71 10.72 8.63 -9.37
N GLN A 72 9.74 9.41 -8.89
CA GLN A 72 9.98 10.60 -8.07
C GLN A 72 10.73 10.28 -6.77
N ALA A 73 10.42 9.14 -6.16
CA ALA A 73 11.07 8.66 -4.94
C ALA A 73 12.42 7.95 -5.19
N ARG A 74 12.88 7.87 -6.44
CA ARG A 74 14.10 7.14 -6.86
C ARG A 74 14.10 5.67 -6.44
N VAL A 75 12.94 5.04 -6.39
CA VAL A 75 12.82 3.61 -6.12
C VAL A 75 13.00 2.85 -7.43
N PRO A 76 13.95 1.90 -7.52
CA PRO A 76 14.11 1.03 -8.69
C PRO A 76 12.83 0.24 -8.96
N TYR A 77 12.31 0.34 -10.18
CA TYR A 77 11.12 -0.40 -10.59
C TYR A 77 11.21 -0.94 -12.02
N VAL A 78 10.41 -1.97 -12.30
CA VAL A 78 10.16 -2.47 -13.65
C VAL A 78 8.65 -2.58 -13.85
N GLN A 79 8.15 -2.06 -14.98
CA GLN A 79 6.78 -2.32 -15.39
C GLN A 79 6.74 -3.56 -16.27
N ALA A 80 5.82 -4.47 -15.97
CA ALA A 80 5.55 -5.64 -16.78
C ALA A 80 4.10 -5.64 -17.27
N SER A 81 3.86 -6.24 -18.43
CA SER A 81 2.52 -6.51 -18.96
C SER A 81 2.10 -7.96 -18.75
N ASN A 82 3.06 -8.85 -18.47
CA ASN A 82 2.89 -10.27 -18.21
C ASN A 82 4.03 -10.78 -17.33
N PHE A 83 3.86 -11.98 -16.79
CA PHE A 83 4.92 -12.71 -16.10
C PHE A 83 4.67 -14.22 -16.22
N SER A 84 5.72 -14.99 -15.97
CA SER A 84 5.67 -16.45 -15.87
C SER A 84 5.98 -16.87 -14.45
N VAL A 85 5.45 -18.03 -14.04
CA VAL A 85 5.77 -18.66 -12.75
C VAL A 85 6.07 -20.12 -13.02
N THR A 86 7.24 -20.58 -12.57
CA THR A 86 7.57 -22.01 -12.58
C THR A 86 6.75 -22.73 -11.52
N ALA A 87 6.40 -23.99 -11.77
CA ALA A 87 5.84 -24.85 -10.74
C ALA A 87 6.81 -24.93 -9.55
N SER A 88 6.44 -24.28 -8.44
CA SER A 88 7.22 -24.24 -7.21
C SER A 88 6.72 -25.27 -6.20
N ALA A 89 7.60 -25.77 -5.33
CA ALA A 89 7.19 -26.57 -4.16
C ALA A 89 6.27 -25.79 -3.20
N ASP A 90 6.27 -24.44 -3.24
CA ASP A 90 5.35 -23.59 -2.48
C ASP A 90 3.98 -23.46 -3.17
N VAL A 91 3.16 -24.50 -3.05
CA VAL A 91 1.79 -24.52 -3.59
C VAL A 91 0.91 -23.44 -2.95
N GLN A 92 1.10 -23.17 -1.67
CA GLN A 92 0.32 -22.15 -0.96
C GLN A 92 0.68 -20.73 -1.40
N GLY A 93 1.95 -20.48 -1.74
CA GLY A 93 2.40 -19.23 -2.36
C GLY A 93 1.77 -18.98 -3.72
N LEU A 94 1.55 -20.03 -4.50
CA LEU A 94 0.84 -19.95 -5.78
C LEU A 94 -0.64 -19.62 -5.61
N TYR A 95 -1.33 -20.20 -4.62
CA TYR A 95 -2.73 -19.84 -4.34
C TYR A 95 -2.86 -18.37 -3.91
N ARG A 96 -2.01 -17.91 -2.99
CA ARG A 96 -1.98 -16.49 -2.59
C ARG A 96 -1.70 -15.57 -3.77
N LEU A 97 -0.81 -15.99 -4.67
CA LEU A 97 -0.55 -15.24 -5.90
C LEU A 97 -1.79 -15.15 -6.79
N GLN A 98 -2.50 -16.27 -6.99
CA GLN A 98 -3.75 -16.28 -7.76
C GLN A 98 -4.83 -15.39 -7.14
N GLU A 99 -4.92 -15.33 -5.81
CA GLU A 99 -5.84 -14.41 -5.13
C GLU A 99 -5.46 -12.94 -5.36
N VAL A 100 -4.16 -12.59 -5.25
CA VAL A 100 -3.69 -11.24 -5.54
C VAL A 100 -3.98 -10.86 -7.00
N MET A 101 -3.78 -11.79 -7.94
CA MET A 101 -4.01 -11.57 -9.37
C MET A 101 -5.48 -11.34 -9.75
N GLN A 102 -6.42 -11.75 -8.89
CA GLN A 102 -7.86 -11.45 -9.08
C GLN A 102 -8.24 -10.03 -8.63
N GLY A 103 -7.34 -9.33 -7.95
CA GLY A 103 -7.56 -7.95 -7.53
C GLY A 103 -7.36 -6.93 -8.66
N ASP A 104 -7.64 -5.67 -8.35
CA ASP A 104 -7.49 -4.59 -9.33
C ASP A 104 -6.02 -4.28 -9.66
N ALA A 105 -5.74 -3.97 -10.92
CA ALA A 105 -4.43 -3.46 -11.36
C ALA A 105 -4.17 -2.03 -10.85
N PRO A 106 -2.91 -1.64 -10.55
CA PRO A 106 -1.70 -2.45 -10.74
C PRO A 106 -1.51 -3.49 -9.63
N ILE A 107 -1.02 -4.67 -10.00
CA ILE A 107 -0.46 -5.65 -9.06
C ILE A 107 1.00 -5.28 -8.84
N VAL A 108 1.44 -5.23 -7.58
CA VAL A 108 2.81 -4.86 -7.24
C VAL A 108 3.47 -5.98 -6.48
N PHE A 109 4.70 -6.30 -6.87
CA PHE A 109 5.58 -7.23 -6.21
C PHE A 109 6.75 -6.48 -5.58
N VAL A 110 7.05 -6.79 -4.33
CA VAL A 110 8.17 -6.23 -3.57
C VAL A 110 8.55 -7.21 -2.47
N ASN A 111 9.84 -7.49 -2.33
CA ASN A 111 10.41 -8.31 -1.25
C ASN A 111 9.73 -9.69 -1.05
N GLY A 112 9.42 -10.39 -2.15
CA GLY A 112 8.77 -11.70 -2.08
C GLY A 112 7.27 -11.65 -1.75
N LYS A 113 6.68 -10.46 -1.76
CA LYS A 113 5.26 -10.25 -1.48
C LYS A 113 4.58 -9.53 -2.61
N ALA A 114 3.28 -9.73 -2.72
CA ALA A 114 2.46 -9.03 -3.69
C ALA A 114 1.19 -8.45 -3.07
N LYS A 115 0.67 -7.40 -3.73
CA LYS A 115 -0.61 -6.78 -3.40
C LYS A 115 -1.26 -6.21 -4.66
N ALA A 116 -2.59 -6.31 -4.73
CA ALA A 116 -3.39 -5.65 -5.75
C ALA A 116 -3.70 -4.20 -5.36
N ASN A 117 -3.54 -3.30 -6.33
CA ASN A 117 -3.84 -1.88 -6.24
C ASN A 117 -3.31 -1.18 -4.94
N PRO A 118 -2.03 -1.36 -4.57
CA PRO A 118 -1.49 -0.70 -3.39
C PRO A 118 -1.36 0.81 -3.60
N GLN A 119 -1.33 1.54 -2.49
CA GLN A 119 -0.89 2.93 -2.48
C GLN A 119 0.64 3.02 -2.37
N MET A 120 1.23 4.12 -2.83
CA MET A 120 2.68 4.33 -2.79
C MET A 120 3.27 4.17 -1.38
N GLN A 121 2.60 4.67 -0.35
CA GLN A 121 3.07 4.57 1.03
C GLN A 121 3.19 3.11 1.49
N GLU A 122 2.31 2.24 1.01
CA GLU A 122 2.33 0.81 1.34
C GLU A 122 3.47 0.09 0.62
N VAL A 123 3.73 0.46 -0.64
CA VAL A 123 4.88 -0.03 -1.41
C VAL A 123 6.18 0.36 -0.71
N MET A 124 6.32 1.62 -0.29
CA MET A 124 7.51 2.11 0.41
C MET A 124 7.72 1.42 1.76
N ALA A 125 6.64 1.23 2.53
CA ALA A 125 6.69 0.54 3.80
C ALA A 125 7.17 -0.91 3.63
N GLU A 126 6.77 -1.59 2.56
CA GLU A 126 7.26 -2.94 2.27
C GLU A 126 8.69 -2.93 1.71
N TYR A 127 9.00 -2.02 0.78
CA TYR A 127 10.32 -1.88 0.15
C TYR A 127 11.42 -1.67 1.20
N GLY A 128 11.19 -0.79 2.17
CA GLY A 128 12.15 -0.47 3.23
C GLY A 128 12.40 -1.59 4.25
N ARG A 129 11.57 -2.63 4.32
CA ARG A 129 11.73 -3.72 5.32
C ARG A 129 12.99 -4.57 5.12
N VAL A 130 13.54 -4.62 3.91
CA VAL A 130 14.75 -5.41 3.61
C VAL A 130 16.03 -4.63 3.85
N ALA A 131 16.00 -3.29 3.84
CA ALA A 131 17.16 -2.44 4.14
C ALA A 131 17.64 -2.52 5.61
N HIS A 132 16.93 -3.25 6.46
CA HIS A 132 17.22 -3.42 7.89
C HIS A 132 17.52 -4.87 8.29
N ARG A 133 17.78 -5.77 7.33
CA ARG A 133 18.27 -7.13 7.61
C ARG A 133 19.73 -7.29 7.24
#